data_AF-A0A0F8K3G6-F1
#
_entry.id   AF-A0A0F8K3G6-F1
#
_cell.length_a   1.000
_cell.length_b   1.000
_cell.length_c   1.000
_cell.angle_alpha   90.00
_cell.angle_beta   90.00
_cell.angle_gamma   90.00
#
_symmetry.space_group_name_H-M   'P 1'
#
loop_
_entity.id
_entity.type
_entity.pdbx_description
1 polymer ?
#
loop_
_entity_poly.entity_id
_entity_poly.type
_entity_poly.pdbx_seq_one_letter_code
_entity_poly.pdbx_strand_id
1 'polypeptide(L)'
;MEQASKRNVDIVCLPELCVCEEWLPLIQAVSKDMVVIAGSYYDAKRHNVCRLVIDSKVIDYSQMKINPSSLEKGTSYKSLMTSGDKLYIFKTKVGILSILICRDFLNYCHFLRDFVDIIFVPSYNREINFFQETAHVNVKASRTYVVISNTSVYGGTSLFGIVHKESHNEFIDKGFKREGDDTYKVCELEAGVEGIITADLNLVFKAIQVPSLANSFRDPLPVSNIDKEVINFLI
;
A
#
# COMPACT_ATOMS: atom_id res chain seq x y z
N MET A 1 -11.84 7.92 3.84
CA MET A 1 -12.43 8.15 2.49
C MET A 1 -12.72 9.62 2.23
N GLU A 2 -13.57 10.28 3.03
CA GLU A 2 -13.86 11.72 2.81
C GLU A 2 -12.61 12.62 2.79
N GLN A 3 -11.66 12.38 3.71
CA GLN A 3 -10.39 13.11 3.73
C GLN A 3 -9.55 12.87 2.46
N ALA A 4 -9.60 11.65 1.92
CA ALA A 4 -8.94 11.31 0.67
C ALA A 4 -9.58 12.04 -0.52
N SER A 5 -10.91 12.09 -0.58
CA SER A 5 -11.65 12.85 -1.60
C SER A 5 -11.35 14.36 -1.53
N LYS A 6 -11.29 14.95 -0.33
CA LYS A 6 -10.94 16.37 -0.15
C LYS A 6 -9.53 16.71 -0.66
N ARG A 7 -8.62 15.75 -0.59
CA ARG A 7 -7.23 15.86 -1.06
C ARG A 7 -7.06 15.55 -2.55
N ASN A 8 -8.13 15.17 -3.26
CA ASN A 8 -8.09 14.74 -4.66
C ASN A 8 -7.05 13.63 -4.92
N VAL A 9 -6.96 12.64 -4.02
CA VAL A 9 -6.01 11.54 -4.21
C VAL A 9 -6.49 10.60 -5.33
N ASP A 10 -5.53 10.11 -6.11
CA ASP A 10 -5.80 9.17 -7.20
C ASP A 10 -6.09 7.74 -6.72
N ILE A 11 -5.43 7.30 -5.64
CA ILE A 11 -5.51 5.94 -5.11
C ILE A 11 -5.60 5.95 -3.59
N VAL A 12 -6.50 5.15 -3.02
CA VAL A 12 -6.62 4.89 -1.58
C VAL A 12 -6.43 3.40 -1.29
N CYS A 13 -5.71 3.07 -0.21
CA CYS A 13 -5.52 1.71 0.26
C CYS A 13 -5.88 1.57 1.73
N LEU A 14 -6.88 0.74 2.03
CA LEU A 14 -7.30 0.44 3.41
C LEU A 14 -6.67 -0.88 3.92
N PRO A 15 -6.59 -1.08 5.25
CA PRO A 15 -6.00 -2.27 5.84
C PRO A 15 -6.75 -3.58 5.56
N GLU A 16 -6.12 -4.71 5.89
CA GLU A 16 -6.78 -6.03 5.85
C GLU A 16 -7.83 -6.14 6.97
N LEU A 17 -8.95 -6.80 6.67
CA LEU A 17 -10.07 -7.06 7.60
C LEU A 17 -10.70 -5.80 8.22
N CYS A 18 -10.65 -4.66 7.54
CA CYS A 18 -11.23 -3.41 8.04
C CYS A 18 -12.61 -3.06 7.46
N VAL A 19 -13.14 -3.89 6.55
CA VAL A 19 -14.44 -3.67 5.91
C VAL A 19 -15.30 -4.94 5.97
N CYS A 20 -16.57 -4.82 5.61
CA CYS A 20 -17.45 -5.95 5.31
C CYS A 20 -18.13 -5.72 3.94
N GLU A 21 -18.71 -6.78 3.37
CA GLU A 21 -19.27 -6.74 2.00
C GLU A 21 -20.37 -5.68 1.85
N GLU A 22 -21.16 -5.50 2.89
CA GLU A 22 -22.28 -4.56 2.97
C GLU A 22 -21.84 -3.10 2.91
N TRP A 23 -20.54 -2.81 3.14
CA TRP A 23 -19.99 -1.46 3.06
C TRP A 23 -19.50 -1.10 1.66
N LEU A 24 -19.40 -2.05 0.73
CA LEU A 24 -18.97 -1.77 -0.64
C LEU A 24 -19.81 -0.69 -1.34
N PRO A 25 -21.16 -0.66 -1.23
CA PRO A 25 -21.96 0.42 -1.80
C PRO A 25 -21.59 1.81 -1.25
N LEU A 26 -21.22 1.91 0.03
CA LEU A 26 -20.77 3.16 0.64
C LEU A 26 -19.43 3.61 0.05
N ILE A 27 -18.50 2.67 -0.13
CA ILE A 27 -17.20 2.92 -0.75
C ILE A 27 -17.38 3.36 -2.22
N GLN A 28 -18.31 2.73 -2.95
CA GLN A 28 -18.65 3.12 -4.32
C GLN A 28 -19.16 4.58 -4.40
N ALA A 29 -20.01 4.99 -3.47
CA ALA A 29 -20.59 6.33 -3.47
C ALA A 29 -19.54 7.44 -3.30
N VAL A 30 -18.42 7.17 -2.62
CA VAL A 30 -17.36 8.15 -2.32
C VAL A 30 -16.09 7.99 -3.16
N SER A 31 -16.09 7.08 -4.13
CA SER A 31 -14.91 6.74 -4.97
C SER A 31 -14.99 7.32 -6.38
N LYS A 32 -15.72 8.42 -6.56
CA LYS A 32 -15.75 9.12 -7.83
C LYS A 32 -14.34 9.65 -8.16
N ASP A 33 -13.89 9.42 -9.40
CA ASP A 33 -12.59 9.85 -9.93
C ASP A 33 -11.37 9.25 -9.21
N MET A 34 -11.53 8.16 -8.46
CA MET A 34 -10.51 7.57 -7.60
C MET A 34 -10.47 6.04 -7.71
N VAL A 35 -9.29 5.46 -7.50
CA VAL A 35 -9.09 4.02 -7.30
C VAL A 35 -9.08 3.72 -5.80
N VAL A 36 -9.91 2.78 -5.37
CA VAL A 36 -9.98 2.36 -3.96
C VAL A 36 -9.69 0.88 -3.83
N ILE A 37 -8.59 0.58 -3.16
CA ILE A 37 -8.27 -0.74 -2.62
C ILE A 37 -8.95 -0.79 -1.27
N ALA A 38 -10.14 -1.39 -1.25
CA ALA A 38 -11.14 -1.25 -0.18
C ALA A 38 -10.72 -1.86 1.17
N GLY A 39 -9.50 -2.36 1.30
CA GLY A 39 -9.15 -3.28 2.37
C GLY A 39 -9.76 -4.65 2.09
N SER A 40 -9.69 -5.55 3.05
CA SER A 40 -10.20 -6.91 2.86
C SER A 40 -11.25 -7.31 3.89
N TYR A 41 -11.98 -8.39 3.56
CA TYR A 41 -13.03 -8.97 4.40
C TYR A 41 -13.20 -10.45 4.07
N TYR A 42 -13.94 -11.18 4.92
CA TYR A 42 -14.30 -12.56 4.64
C TYR A 42 -15.60 -12.65 3.84
N ASP A 43 -15.54 -13.28 2.66
CA ASP A 43 -16.75 -13.58 1.87
C ASP A 43 -17.52 -14.79 2.44
N ALA A 44 -18.71 -15.06 1.91
CA ALA A 44 -19.53 -16.21 2.29
C ALA A 44 -18.84 -17.58 2.05
N LYS A 45 -17.81 -17.62 1.21
CA LYS A 45 -17.00 -18.81 0.90
C LYS A 45 -15.72 -18.88 1.75
N ARG A 46 -15.56 -17.96 2.70
CA ARG A 46 -14.43 -17.82 3.64
C ARG A 46 -13.10 -17.48 2.97
N HIS A 47 -13.11 -16.85 1.80
CA HIS A 47 -11.92 -16.19 1.27
C HIS A 47 -11.73 -14.86 2.00
N ASN A 48 -10.48 -14.51 2.30
CA ASN A 48 -10.11 -13.15 2.67
C ASN A 48 -9.92 -12.36 1.35
N VAL A 49 -10.87 -11.50 1.02
CA VAL A 49 -11.02 -10.86 -0.30
C VAL A 49 -10.78 -9.37 -0.18
N CYS A 50 -9.94 -8.82 -1.05
CA CYS A 50 -9.80 -7.39 -1.27
C CYS A 50 -10.47 -7.00 -2.59
N ARG A 51 -11.38 -6.03 -2.52
CA ARG A 51 -12.10 -5.49 -3.68
C ARG A 51 -11.45 -4.20 -4.15
N LEU A 52 -11.41 -4.05 -5.48
CA LEU A 52 -11.00 -2.81 -6.13
C LEU A 52 -12.25 -2.07 -6.61
N VAL A 53 -12.34 -0.78 -6.29
CA VAL A 53 -13.38 0.12 -6.80
C VAL A 53 -12.70 1.18 -7.65
N ILE A 54 -13.14 1.38 -8.89
CA ILE A 54 -12.58 2.36 -9.81
C ILE A 54 -13.73 3.21 -10.33
N ASP A 55 -13.65 4.54 -10.14
CA ASP A 55 -14.63 5.49 -10.65
C ASP A 55 -16.07 5.06 -10.28
N SER A 56 -16.30 4.82 -8.98
CA SER A 56 -17.56 4.32 -8.39
C SER A 56 -18.03 2.91 -8.82
N LYS A 57 -17.23 2.17 -9.59
CA LYS A 57 -17.55 0.80 -10.02
C LYS A 57 -16.70 -0.23 -9.27
N VAL A 58 -17.35 -1.19 -8.60
CA VAL A 58 -16.66 -2.38 -8.09
C VAL A 58 -16.21 -3.23 -9.27
N ILE A 59 -14.93 -3.58 -9.30
CA ILE A 59 -14.36 -4.44 -10.31
C ILE A 59 -14.73 -5.90 -10.02
N ASP A 60 -15.16 -6.62 -11.06
CA ASP A 60 -15.67 -7.99 -10.94
C ASP A 60 -14.62 -8.95 -10.38
N TYR A 61 -13.35 -8.75 -10.75
CA TYR A 61 -12.21 -9.51 -10.23
C TYR A 61 -11.73 -8.93 -8.91
N SER A 62 -11.57 -9.81 -7.92
CA SER A 62 -11.09 -9.47 -6.59
C SER A 62 -9.79 -10.19 -6.27
N GLN A 63 -8.89 -9.53 -5.54
CA GLN A 63 -7.71 -10.23 -5.02
C GLN A 63 -8.14 -11.07 -3.82
N MET A 64 -8.06 -12.39 -3.97
CA MET A 64 -8.25 -13.32 -2.86
C MET A 64 -6.90 -13.63 -2.23
N LYS A 65 -6.84 -13.66 -0.91
CA LYS A 65 -5.63 -14.05 -0.18
C LYS A 65 -5.30 -15.50 -0.50
N ILE A 66 -4.07 -15.76 -0.92
CA ILE A 66 -3.61 -17.09 -1.31
C ILE A 66 -3.02 -17.81 -0.11
N ASN A 67 -2.15 -17.15 0.65
CA ASN A 67 -1.44 -17.75 1.78
C ASN A 67 -2.14 -17.45 3.11
N PRO A 68 -2.78 -18.46 3.75
CA PRO A 68 -3.33 -18.27 5.09
C PRO A 68 -2.21 -18.00 6.10
N SER A 69 -2.53 -17.14 7.08
CA SER A 69 -1.74 -16.99 8.30
C SER A 69 -1.88 -18.20 9.21
N SER A 70 -1.03 -18.27 10.24
CA SER A 70 -1.13 -19.31 11.28
C SER A 70 -2.51 -19.33 11.93
N LEU A 71 -3.12 -18.16 12.13
CA LEU A 71 -4.46 -18.03 12.71
C LEU A 71 -5.55 -18.52 11.74
N GLU A 72 -5.34 -18.38 10.43
CA GLU A 72 -6.31 -18.74 9.39
C GLU A 72 -6.22 -20.21 8.94
N LYS A 73 -5.09 -20.88 9.22
CA LYS A 73 -4.88 -22.31 8.92
C LYS A 73 -5.77 -23.25 9.73
N GLY A 74 -6.33 -22.77 10.85
CA GLY A 74 -7.16 -23.60 11.74
C GLY A 74 -6.41 -24.82 12.27
N THR A 75 -7.07 -25.97 12.29
CA THR A 75 -6.46 -27.25 12.70
C THR A 75 -6.13 -28.10 11.47
N SER A 76 -5.36 -29.19 11.64
CA SER A 76 -4.99 -30.11 10.54
C SER A 76 -6.19 -30.64 9.74
N TYR A 77 -7.40 -30.57 10.29
CA TYR A 77 -8.63 -31.08 9.69
C TYR A 77 -9.57 -29.99 9.16
N LYS A 78 -9.32 -28.71 9.47
CA LYS A 78 -10.20 -27.60 9.07
C LYS A 78 -9.44 -26.29 8.96
N SER A 79 -9.18 -25.86 7.72
CA SER A 79 -8.79 -24.48 7.45
C SER A 79 -9.93 -23.53 7.75
N LEU A 80 -9.64 -22.37 8.36
CA LEU A 80 -10.63 -21.32 8.60
C LEU A 80 -10.81 -20.42 7.38
N MET A 81 -9.76 -20.25 6.58
CA MET A 81 -9.77 -19.50 5.32
C MET A 81 -9.71 -20.42 4.10
N THR A 82 -10.47 -20.08 3.05
CA THR A 82 -10.32 -20.67 1.71
C THR A 82 -9.28 -19.86 0.94
N SER A 83 -8.25 -20.50 0.40
CA SER A 83 -7.20 -19.84 -0.39
C SER A 83 -7.68 -19.44 -1.78
N GLY A 84 -7.27 -18.26 -2.23
CA GLY A 84 -7.27 -17.89 -3.64
C GLY A 84 -6.19 -18.65 -4.43
N ASP A 85 -6.26 -18.55 -5.75
CA ASP A 85 -5.37 -19.26 -6.69
C ASP A 85 -4.73 -18.33 -7.73
N LYS A 86 -5.00 -17.03 -7.66
CA LYS A 86 -4.59 -16.04 -8.68
C LYS A 86 -4.03 -14.77 -8.06
N LEU A 87 -3.01 -14.25 -8.72
CA LEU A 87 -2.51 -12.89 -8.55
C LEU A 87 -2.96 -12.06 -9.74
N TYR A 88 -3.45 -10.85 -9.47
CA TYR A 88 -3.91 -9.93 -10.50
C TYR A 88 -2.97 -8.74 -10.64
N ILE A 89 -2.71 -8.37 -11.90
CA ILE A 89 -2.08 -7.09 -12.26
C ILE A 89 -3.17 -6.20 -12.86
N PHE A 90 -3.44 -5.09 -12.21
CA PHE A 90 -4.46 -4.14 -12.60
C PHE A 90 -3.82 -3.00 -13.38
N LYS A 91 -4.16 -2.86 -14.67
CA LYS A 91 -3.75 -1.70 -15.48
C LYS A 91 -4.83 -0.63 -15.36
N THR A 92 -4.49 0.49 -14.75
CA THR A 92 -5.42 1.60 -14.51
C THR A 92 -4.91 2.89 -15.17
N LYS A 93 -5.73 3.95 -15.16
CA LYS A 93 -5.34 5.27 -15.66
C LYS A 93 -4.22 5.93 -14.84
N VAL A 94 -4.03 5.47 -13.60
CA VAL A 94 -3.10 6.01 -12.60
C VAL A 94 -1.96 5.02 -12.27
N GLY A 95 -1.69 4.07 -13.16
CA GLY A 95 -0.58 3.12 -13.03
C GLY A 95 -0.98 1.66 -13.11
N ILE A 96 0.05 0.80 -13.11
CA ILE A 96 -0.03 -0.65 -13.07
C ILE A 96 0.15 -1.10 -11.63
N LEU A 97 -0.89 -1.72 -11.08
CA LEU A 97 -0.99 -2.02 -9.65
C LEU A 97 -1.04 -3.53 -9.42
N SER A 98 -0.60 -3.97 -8.24
CA SER A 98 -0.97 -5.27 -7.69
C SER A 98 -1.28 -5.17 -6.21
N ILE A 99 -2.17 -6.04 -5.74
CA ILE A 99 -2.58 -6.13 -4.34
C ILE A 99 -2.04 -7.45 -3.79
N LEU A 100 -1.30 -7.40 -2.68
CA LEU A 100 -0.80 -8.58 -1.99
C LEU A 100 -1.25 -8.53 -0.52
N ILE A 101 -2.28 -9.30 -0.17
CA ILE A 101 -2.89 -9.24 1.17
C ILE A 101 -1.95 -9.88 2.19
N CYS A 102 -1.40 -9.05 3.09
CA CYS A 102 -0.59 -9.47 4.23
C CYS A 102 0.51 -10.47 3.83
N ARG A 103 0.41 -11.75 4.23
CA ARG A 103 1.43 -12.78 3.95
C ARG A 103 1.69 -12.99 2.46
N ASP A 104 0.75 -12.68 1.58
CA ASP A 104 0.99 -12.77 0.13
C ASP A 104 2.12 -11.83 -0.31
N PHE A 105 2.32 -10.71 0.38
CA PHE A 105 3.42 -9.79 0.09
C PHE A 105 4.78 -10.48 0.23
N LEU A 106 4.98 -11.13 1.38
CA LEU A 106 6.22 -11.86 1.69
C LEU A 106 6.51 -12.99 0.71
N ASN A 107 5.45 -13.64 0.19
CA ASN A 107 5.59 -14.81 -0.67
C ASN A 107 5.67 -14.46 -2.15
N TYR A 108 5.10 -13.33 -2.60
CA TYR A 108 4.90 -13.08 -4.03
C TYR A 108 5.43 -11.74 -4.55
N CYS A 109 5.88 -10.81 -3.70
CA CYS A 109 6.33 -9.50 -4.18
C CYS A 109 7.48 -9.59 -5.21
N HIS A 110 8.28 -10.66 -5.15
CA HIS A 110 9.41 -10.86 -6.05
C HIS A 110 9.00 -11.25 -7.47
N PHE A 111 7.84 -11.88 -7.67
CA PHE A 111 7.30 -12.19 -9.00
C PHE A 111 6.78 -10.96 -9.74
N LEU A 112 6.49 -9.89 -9.01
CA LEU A 112 5.92 -8.66 -9.56
C LEU A 112 6.96 -7.60 -9.90
N ARG A 113 8.24 -7.85 -9.61
CA ARG A 113 9.34 -6.93 -9.91
C ARG A 113 9.31 -6.56 -11.39
N ASP A 114 9.37 -5.26 -11.66
CA ASP A 114 9.39 -4.67 -13.00
C ASP A 114 8.10 -4.88 -13.84
N PHE A 115 7.10 -5.59 -13.31
CA PHE A 115 5.79 -5.75 -13.97
C PHE A 115 4.75 -4.75 -13.49
N VAL A 116 4.95 -4.16 -12.31
CA VAL A 116 4.00 -3.23 -11.70
C VAL A 116 4.71 -1.95 -11.27
N ASP A 117 3.95 -0.88 -11.20
CA ASP A 117 4.41 0.41 -10.69
C ASP A 117 4.35 0.44 -9.16
N ILE A 118 3.27 -0.11 -8.61
CA ILE A 118 2.96 -0.04 -7.18
C ILE A 118 2.43 -1.39 -6.69
N ILE A 119 2.99 -1.88 -5.58
CA ILE A 119 2.45 -3.01 -4.81
C ILE A 119 1.75 -2.44 -3.58
N PHE A 120 0.46 -2.72 -3.44
CA PHE A 120 -0.32 -2.41 -2.26
C PHE A 120 -0.45 -3.63 -1.35
N VAL A 121 -0.26 -3.40 -0.05
CA VAL A 121 -0.24 -4.44 0.97
C VAL A 121 -1.24 -4.08 2.07
N PRO A 122 -2.54 -4.37 1.89
CA PRO A 122 -3.50 -4.40 2.99
C PRO A 122 -3.05 -5.44 4.03
N SER A 123 -2.92 -5.02 5.28
CA SER A 123 -2.31 -5.82 6.33
C SER A 123 -3.04 -5.72 7.66
N TYR A 124 -3.11 -6.85 8.36
CA TYR A 124 -3.43 -6.97 9.77
C TYR A 124 -2.32 -7.83 10.39
N ASN A 125 -1.18 -7.22 10.67
CA ASN A 125 0.03 -7.95 11.03
C ASN A 125 0.83 -7.24 12.13
N ARG A 126 1.34 -8.02 13.09
CA ARG A 126 2.22 -7.54 14.16
C ARG A 126 3.71 -7.62 13.81
N GLU A 127 4.09 -8.46 12.84
CA GLU A 127 5.48 -8.70 12.45
C GLU A 127 5.97 -7.60 11.49
N ILE A 128 6.01 -6.36 11.98
CA ILE A 128 6.24 -5.15 11.16
C ILE A 128 7.62 -5.18 10.48
N ASN A 129 8.67 -5.50 11.23
CA ASN A 129 10.05 -5.43 10.75
C ASN A 129 10.26 -6.30 9.50
N PHE A 130 9.72 -7.51 9.49
CA PHE A 130 9.90 -8.42 8.36
C PHE A 130 9.24 -7.92 7.07
N PHE A 131 8.09 -7.25 7.19
CA PHE A 131 7.43 -6.59 6.06
C PHE A 131 8.23 -5.40 5.56
N GLN A 132 8.75 -4.57 6.47
CA GLN A 132 9.55 -3.40 6.11
C GLN A 132 10.88 -3.78 5.44
N GLU A 133 11.58 -4.80 5.95
CA GLU A 133 12.78 -5.37 5.32
C GLU A 133 12.46 -5.90 3.92
N THR A 134 11.36 -6.63 3.77
CA THR A 134 10.91 -7.16 2.47
C THR A 134 10.62 -6.03 1.49
N ALA A 135 9.96 -4.96 1.94
CA ALA A 135 9.68 -3.78 1.11
C ALA A 135 10.97 -3.04 0.71
N HIS A 136 11.89 -2.84 1.64
CA HIS A 136 13.21 -2.26 1.34
C HIS A 136 13.95 -3.07 0.26
N VAL A 137 14.02 -4.40 0.41
CA VAL A 137 14.67 -5.28 -0.57
C VAL A 137 13.95 -5.25 -1.92
N ASN A 138 12.62 -5.18 -1.93
CA ASN A 138 11.83 -5.11 -3.16
C ASN A 138 12.09 -3.82 -3.96
N VAL A 139 12.05 -2.66 -3.28
CA VAL A 139 12.34 -1.35 -3.89
C VAL A 139 13.78 -1.33 -4.41
N LYS A 140 14.73 -1.82 -3.61
CA LYS A 140 16.14 -1.91 -4.01
C LYS A 140 16.33 -2.70 -5.31
N ALA A 141 15.56 -3.77 -5.49
CA ALA A 141 15.70 -4.67 -6.62
C ALA A 141 14.98 -4.20 -7.89
N SER A 142 13.85 -3.49 -7.77
CA SER A 142 12.94 -3.23 -8.91
C SER A 142 12.44 -1.80 -9.06
N ARG A 143 12.74 -0.90 -8.11
CA ARG A 143 12.21 0.48 -8.06
C ARG A 143 10.68 0.56 -7.98
N THR A 144 9.99 -0.57 -7.78
CA THR A 144 8.54 -0.66 -7.58
C THR A 144 8.19 -0.01 -6.24
N TYR A 145 7.21 0.89 -6.22
CA TYR A 145 6.74 1.45 -4.95
C TYR A 145 6.02 0.38 -4.13
N VAL A 146 6.17 0.42 -2.81
CA VAL A 146 5.42 -0.45 -1.90
C VAL A 146 4.65 0.40 -0.91
N VAL A 147 3.34 0.17 -0.84
CA VAL A 147 2.43 0.84 0.09
C VAL A 147 1.85 -0.20 1.03
N ILE A 148 2.25 -0.16 2.29
CA ILE A 148 1.73 -1.03 3.34
C ILE A 148 0.67 -0.26 4.12
N SER A 149 -0.56 -0.77 4.13
CA SER A 149 -1.67 -0.22 4.92
C SER A 149 -2.02 -1.23 5.99
N ASN A 150 -1.58 -0.98 7.23
CA ASN A 150 -1.77 -1.87 8.37
C ASN A 150 -2.73 -1.27 9.40
N THR A 151 -3.28 -2.12 10.25
CA THR A 151 -4.10 -1.66 11.39
C THR A 151 -3.27 -0.79 12.35
N SER A 152 -3.89 0.28 12.86
CA SER A 152 -3.26 1.17 13.85
C SER A 152 -2.90 0.44 15.13
N VAL A 153 -3.59 -0.66 15.46
CA VAL A 153 -3.28 -1.51 16.63
C VAL A 153 -1.82 -1.97 16.62
N TYR A 154 -1.28 -2.29 15.44
CA TYR A 154 0.10 -2.75 15.29
C TYR A 154 1.02 -1.72 14.62
N GLY A 155 0.49 -0.69 13.97
CA GLY A 155 1.27 0.32 13.26
C GLY A 155 1.96 -0.21 12.02
N GLY A 156 3.02 0.45 11.57
CA GLY A 156 3.81 0.01 10.41
C GLY A 156 3.17 0.29 9.05
N THR A 157 2.06 1.04 9.01
CA THR A 157 1.55 1.64 7.77
C THR A 157 2.63 2.54 7.20
N SER A 158 3.10 2.24 6.00
CA SER A 158 4.32 2.84 5.49
C SER A 158 4.37 2.89 3.96
N LEU A 159 5.08 3.90 3.47
CA LEU A 159 5.39 4.09 2.05
C LEU A 159 6.87 3.79 1.83
N PHE A 160 7.18 3.01 0.80
CA PHE A 160 8.54 2.76 0.35
C PHE A 160 8.74 3.21 -1.10
N GLY A 161 9.88 3.86 -1.33
CA GLY A 161 10.27 4.40 -2.62
C GLY A 161 11.68 4.98 -2.57
N ILE A 162 12.21 5.36 -3.73
CA ILE A 162 13.51 6.04 -3.80
C ILE A 162 13.30 7.53 -3.59
N VAL A 163 14.08 8.14 -2.71
CA VAL A 163 14.09 9.58 -2.46
C VAL A 163 15.49 10.13 -2.71
N HIS A 164 15.59 11.40 -3.13
CA HIS A 164 16.89 12.04 -3.29
C HIS A 164 17.59 12.14 -1.94
N LYS A 165 18.89 11.85 -1.92
CA LYS A 165 19.72 11.95 -0.70
C LYS A 165 19.68 13.37 -0.12
N GLU A 166 19.62 14.38 -0.97
CA GLU A 166 19.52 15.80 -0.57
C GLU A 166 18.21 16.11 0.17
N SER A 167 17.13 15.37 -0.13
CA SER A 167 15.85 15.50 0.54
C SER A 167 15.77 14.71 1.85
N HIS A 168 16.75 13.87 2.19
CA HIS A 168 16.70 13.04 3.40
C HIS A 168 16.55 13.88 4.67
N ASN A 169 17.34 14.95 4.81
CA ASN A 169 17.28 15.81 5.99
C ASN A 169 15.91 16.48 6.10
N GLU A 170 15.34 16.95 5.00
CA GLU A 170 13.99 17.54 4.98
C GLU A 170 12.93 16.53 5.46
N PHE A 171 13.05 15.26 5.07
CA PHE A 171 12.09 14.23 5.46
C PHE A 171 12.24 13.85 6.94
N ILE A 172 13.46 13.94 7.48
CA ILE A 172 13.74 13.78 8.91
C ILE A 172 13.17 14.96 9.70
N ASP A 173 13.44 16.19 9.26
CA ASP A 173 12.96 17.42 9.91
C ASP A 173 11.43 17.49 9.95
N LYS A 174 10.76 17.00 8.90
CA LYS A 174 9.29 16.88 8.83
C LYS A 174 8.73 15.66 9.56
N GLY A 175 9.58 14.81 10.14
CA GLY A 175 9.17 13.61 10.89
C GLY A 175 8.56 12.51 10.02
N PHE A 176 8.81 12.51 8.71
CA PHE A 176 8.40 11.43 7.81
C PHE A 176 9.35 10.25 7.92
N LYS A 177 10.65 10.51 8.01
CA LYS A 177 11.69 9.50 8.11
C LYS A 177 12.45 9.65 9.43
N ARG A 178 12.91 8.53 10.00
CA ARG A 178 13.73 8.55 11.21
C ARG A 178 15.18 8.88 10.88
N GLU A 179 15.85 9.62 11.75
CA GLU A 179 17.29 9.84 11.63
C GLU A 179 18.04 8.50 11.69
N GLY A 180 19.02 8.33 10.80
CA GLY A 180 19.81 7.09 10.69
C GLY A 180 19.10 5.93 9.97
N ASP A 181 17.86 6.08 9.53
CA ASP A 181 17.18 5.08 8.70
C ASP A 181 17.73 5.10 7.27
N ASP A 182 18.53 4.10 6.91
CA ASP A 182 19.12 3.93 5.57
C ASP A 182 18.25 3.11 4.61
N THR A 183 17.05 2.72 5.06
CA THR A 183 16.11 1.95 4.24
C THR A 183 15.39 2.84 3.22
N TYR A 184 14.67 2.20 2.29
CA TYR A 184 13.83 2.89 1.30
C TYR A 184 12.47 3.28 1.87
N LYS A 185 12.28 3.18 3.19
CA LYS A 185 11.09 3.66 3.87
C LYS A 185 11.06 5.18 3.82
N VAL A 186 9.96 5.72 3.33
CA VAL A 186 9.78 7.16 3.11
C VAL A 186 8.99 7.78 4.26
N CYS A 187 7.93 7.09 4.69
CA CYS A 187 7.04 7.54 5.74
C CYS A 187 6.45 6.35 6.50
N GLU A 188 6.13 6.52 7.78
CA GLU A 188 5.51 5.50 8.63
C GLU A 188 4.54 6.12 9.65
N LEU A 189 3.45 5.38 9.93
CA LEU A 189 2.61 5.54 11.11
C LEU A 189 2.91 4.43 12.12
N GLU A 190 3.17 4.83 13.37
CA GLU A 190 3.55 3.94 14.47
C GLU A 190 2.36 3.19 15.07
N ALA A 191 2.66 2.21 15.92
CA ALA A 191 1.64 1.50 16.67
C ALA A 191 0.84 2.45 17.59
N GLY A 192 -0.47 2.26 17.63
CA GLY A 192 -1.41 3.11 18.35
C GLY A 192 -1.76 4.42 17.64
N VAL A 193 -1.15 4.71 16.48
CA VAL A 193 -1.42 5.94 15.73
C VAL A 193 -2.39 5.65 14.59
N GLU A 194 -3.59 6.23 14.65
CA GLU A 194 -4.50 6.27 13.52
C GLU A 194 -4.21 7.50 12.67
N GLY A 195 -4.15 7.34 11.36
CA GLY A 195 -3.73 8.42 10.48
C GLY A 195 -3.76 8.08 9.00
N ILE A 196 -3.38 9.08 8.19
CA ILE A 196 -3.30 9.00 6.73
C ILE A 196 -1.91 9.44 6.30
N ILE A 197 -1.28 8.66 5.43
CA ILE A 197 -0.11 9.07 4.65
C ILE A 197 -0.60 9.37 3.24
N THR A 198 -0.30 10.57 2.74
CA THR A 198 -0.54 10.97 1.34
C THR A 198 0.80 11.32 0.70
N ALA A 199 1.01 10.97 -0.57
CA ALA A 199 2.24 11.30 -1.28
C ALA A 199 2.03 11.25 -2.79
N ASP A 200 2.79 12.05 -3.55
CA ASP A 200 2.83 12.00 -5.00
C ASP A 200 3.95 11.05 -5.46
N LEU A 201 3.58 10.08 -6.31
CA LEU A 201 4.48 9.05 -6.83
C LEU A 201 4.74 9.25 -8.32
N ASN A 202 6.01 9.36 -8.71
CA ASN A 202 6.38 9.54 -10.11
C ASN A 202 6.54 8.19 -10.83
N LEU A 203 5.52 7.79 -11.58
CA LEU A 203 5.51 6.48 -12.25
C LEU A 203 6.48 6.39 -13.44
N VAL A 204 6.96 7.51 -13.98
CA VAL A 204 7.94 7.55 -15.07
C VAL A 204 9.36 7.52 -14.51
N PHE A 205 9.63 8.35 -13.50
CA PHE A 205 10.93 8.54 -12.89
C PHE A 205 10.98 7.92 -11.49
N LYS A 206 10.90 6.59 -11.42
CA LYS A 206 10.88 5.83 -10.15
C LYS A 206 12.23 5.75 -9.43
N ALA A 207 13.27 6.34 -10.01
CA ALA A 207 14.59 6.44 -9.43
C ALA A 207 15.22 7.78 -9.78
N ILE A 208 16.17 8.18 -8.95
CA ILE A 208 17.01 9.36 -9.17
C ILE A 208 17.64 9.25 -10.55
N GLN A 209 17.33 10.20 -11.43
CA GLN A 209 18.07 10.36 -12.67
C GLN A 209 19.35 11.13 -12.37
N VAL A 210 20.44 10.77 -13.05
CA VAL A 210 21.64 11.60 -13.06
C VAL A 210 21.44 12.59 -14.22
N PRO A 211 21.43 13.91 -13.99
CA PRO A 211 21.29 14.87 -15.06
C PRO A 211 22.36 14.63 -16.13
N SER A 212 21.94 14.50 -17.39
CA SER A 212 22.87 14.58 -18.51
C SER A 212 23.10 16.04 -18.87
N LEU A 213 24.29 16.40 -19.36
CA LEU A 213 24.63 17.77 -19.80
C LEU A 213 23.64 18.35 -20.83
N ALA A 214 22.87 17.51 -21.52
CA ALA A 214 21.87 17.91 -22.51
C ALA A 214 20.47 18.20 -21.93
N ASN A 215 20.18 17.79 -20.69
CA ASN A 215 18.91 18.02 -20.01
C ASN A 215 19.15 18.71 -18.67
N SER A 216 19.18 20.05 -18.69
CA SER A 216 19.31 20.90 -17.50
C SER A 216 17.99 21.09 -16.74
N PHE A 217 16.95 20.29 -17.03
CA PHE A 217 15.71 20.35 -16.28
C PHE A 217 15.92 19.81 -14.87
N ARG A 218 15.21 20.37 -13.89
CA ARG A 218 15.19 19.87 -12.51
C ARG A 218 15.04 18.35 -12.52
N ASP A 219 15.86 17.65 -11.73
CA ASP A 219 15.72 16.21 -11.59
C ASP A 219 14.30 15.86 -11.14
N PRO A 220 13.55 15.05 -11.91
CA PRO A 220 12.22 14.65 -11.51
C PRO A 220 12.30 13.80 -10.24
N LEU A 221 11.64 14.25 -9.17
CA LEU A 221 11.62 13.54 -7.88
C LEU A 221 10.76 12.27 -7.98
N PRO A 222 11.26 11.10 -7.54
CA PRO A 222 10.45 9.88 -7.57
C PRO A 222 9.29 9.89 -6.55
N VAL A 223 9.47 10.54 -5.41
CA VAL A 223 8.42 10.76 -4.39
C VAL A 223 8.44 12.22 -3.97
N SER A 224 7.28 12.85 -3.90
CA SER A 224 7.14 14.26 -3.49
C SER A 224 5.81 14.52 -2.76
N ASN A 225 5.63 15.75 -2.24
CA ASN A 225 4.39 16.22 -1.59
C ASN A 225 3.82 15.26 -0.54
N ILE A 226 4.70 14.72 0.32
CA ILE A 226 4.27 13.82 1.40
C ILE A 226 3.58 14.63 2.49
N ASP A 227 2.40 14.14 2.91
CA ASP A 227 1.65 14.60 4.06
C ASP A 227 1.38 13.42 5.00
N LYS A 228 1.48 13.66 6.30
CA LYS A 228 1.20 12.68 7.34
C LYS A 228 0.27 13.30 8.37
N GLU A 229 -0.98 12.86 8.38
CA GLU A 229 -2.01 13.35 9.30
C GLU A 229 -2.32 12.28 10.35
N VAL A 230 -2.28 12.66 11.62
CA VAL A 230 -2.77 11.82 12.74
C VAL A 230 -4.23 12.18 13.00
N ILE A 231 -5.11 11.19 13.00
CA ILE A 231 -6.53 11.36 13.27
C ILE A 231 -6.76 11.09 14.76
N ASN A 232 -7.08 12.15 15.50
CA ASN A 232 -7.49 12.02 16.90
C ASN A 232 -9.01 11.91 16.97
N PHE A 233 -9.51 10.73 17.34
CA PHE A 233 -10.91 10.61 17.76
C PHE A 233 -11.00 11.11 19.21
N LEU A 234 -11.83 12.13 19.45
CA LEU A 234 -12.31 12.42 20.79
C LEU A 234 -13.21 11.24 21.18
N ILE A 235 -12.69 10.35 22.02
CA ILE A 235 -13.47 9.28 22.65
C ILE A 235 -14.20 9.87 23.86
#